data_AF-A0A450XW48-F1
#
_entry.id   AF-A0A450XW48-F1
#
_cell.length_a   1.000
_cell.length_b   1.000
_cell.length_c   1.000
_cell.angle_alpha   90.00
_cell.angle_beta   90.00
_cell.angle_gamma   90.00
#
_symmetry.space_group_name_H-M   'P 1'
#
loop_
_entity.id
_entity.type
_entity.pdbx_description
1 polymer ?
#
loop_
_entity_poly.entity_id
_entity_poly.type
_entity_poly.pdbx_seq_one_letter_code
_entity_poly.pdbx_strand_id
1 'polypeptide(L)'
;AYYTRALLVTREIGDRAGEGAILNNIATIHQTKGDVVKALDYLTRSLTILREIDNQAGLCATLFNMGNLHLGRKEPQAAQEHLVAAYRIAREIGYAQVLSALKGLAHQFGVPEGEDGLAFWEKVANGEMTVGLCSSGE
;
A
#
# COMPACT_ATOMS: atom_id res chain seq x y z
N ALA A 1 -23.64 0.46 -4.88
CA ALA A 1 -24.47 1.54 -5.44
C ALA A 1 -23.79 2.91 -5.32
N TYR A 2 -23.46 3.41 -4.13
CA TYR A 2 -22.87 4.76 -3.95
C TYR A 2 -21.52 4.95 -4.64
N TYR A 3 -20.55 4.05 -4.43
CA TYR A 3 -19.23 4.19 -5.04
C TYR A 3 -19.21 4.06 -6.56
N THR A 4 -20.08 3.24 -7.14
CA THR A 4 -20.21 3.11 -8.60
C THR A 4 -20.75 4.39 -9.24
N ARG A 5 -21.71 5.06 -8.57
CA ARG A 5 -22.23 6.36 -9.00
C ARG A 5 -21.19 7.46 -8.86
N ALA A 6 -20.46 7.48 -7.73
CA ALA A 6 -19.38 8.44 -7.52
C ALA A 6 -18.28 8.28 -8.59
N LEU A 7 -17.89 7.04 -8.92
CA LEU A 7 -16.89 6.75 -9.96
C LEU A 7 -17.31 7.26 -11.34
N LEU A 8 -18.60 7.13 -11.66
CA LEU A 8 -19.16 7.62 -12.92
C LEU A 8 -19.12 9.16 -12.97
N VAL A 9 -19.52 9.82 -11.89
CA VAL A 9 -19.48 11.29 -11.81
C VAL A 9 -18.04 11.82 -11.89
N THR A 10 -17.08 11.23 -11.16
CA THR A 10 -15.67 11.67 -11.23
C THR A 10 -15.09 11.52 -12.62
N ARG A 11 -15.51 10.49 -13.38
CA ARG A 11 -15.12 10.33 -14.79
C ARG A 11 -15.75 11.39 -15.68
N GLU A 12 -17.03 11.68 -15.51
CA GLU A 12 -17.75 12.67 -16.32
C GLU A 12 -17.21 14.09 -16.12
N ILE A 13 -16.80 14.44 -14.90
CA ILE A 13 -16.24 15.77 -14.60
C ILE A 13 -14.71 15.85 -14.74
N GLY A 14 -14.04 14.74 -15.07
CA GLY A 14 -12.59 14.67 -15.23
C GLY A 14 -11.78 14.70 -13.93
N ASP A 15 -12.40 14.43 -12.77
CA ASP A 15 -11.71 14.35 -11.47
C ASP A 15 -11.00 12.98 -11.32
N ARG A 16 -9.79 12.90 -11.88
CA ARG A 16 -8.95 11.70 -11.82
C ARG A 16 -8.47 11.38 -10.40
N ALA A 17 -8.23 12.39 -9.57
CA ALA A 17 -7.83 12.18 -8.17
C ALA A 17 -8.97 11.54 -7.37
N GLY A 18 -10.19 12.06 -7.53
CA GLY A 18 -11.41 11.49 -6.94
C GLY A 18 -11.68 10.07 -7.44
N GLU A 19 -11.48 9.79 -8.73
CA GLU A 19 -11.60 8.44 -9.29
C GLU A 19 -10.66 7.45 -8.58
N GLY A 20 -9.38 7.83 -8.44
CA GLY A 20 -8.37 7.04 -7.72
C GLY A 20 -8.77 6.75 -6.27
N ALA A 21 -9.23 7.77 -5.53
CA ALA A 21 -9.67 7.63 -4.15
C ALA A 21 -10.91 6.71 -4.01
N ILE A 22 -11.88 6.85 -4.92
CA ILE A 22 -13.08 6.00 -4.94
C ILE A 22 -12.71 4.53 -5.18
N LEU A 23 -11.81 4.25 -6.13
CA LEU A 23 -11.34 2.89 -6.39
C LEU A 23 -10.65 2.28 -5.17
N ASN A 24 -9.86 3.07 -4.44
CA ASN A 24 -9.23 2.63 -3.19
C ASN A 24 -10.29 2.27 -2.13
N ASN A 25 -11.31 3.11 -1.96
CA ASN A 25 -12.43 2.82 -1.04
C ASN A 25 -13.23 1.57 -1.45
N ILE A 26 -13.45 1.35 -2.75
CA ILE A 26 -14.09 0.13 -3.25
C ILE A 26 -13.23 -1.09 -2.91
N ALA A 27 -11.91 -1.01 -3.06
CA ALA A 27 -11.01 -2.09 -2.70
C ALA A 27 -11.11 -2.48 -1.22
N THR A 28 -11.16 -1.52 -0.30
CA THR A 28 -11.37 -1.79 1.13
C THR A 28 -12.68 -2.52 1.41
N ILE A 29 -13.75 -2.21 0.66
CA ILE A 29 -15.03 -2.93 0.78
C ILE A 29 -14.91 -4.37 0.30
N HIS A 30 -14.16 -4.62 -0.77
CA HIS A 30 -13.90 -5.99 -1.23
C HIS A 30 -13.00 -6.77 -0.27
N GLN A 31 -11.99 -6.12 0.32
CA GLN A 31 -11.16 -6.68 1.37
C GLN A 31 -11.99 -7.13 2.57
N THR A 32 -12.85 -6.25 3.10
CA THR A 32 -13.72 -6.58 4.25
C THR A 32 -14.72 -7.70 3.95
N LYS A 33 -15.04 -7.92 2.67
CA LYS A 33 -15.85 -9.07 2.20
C LYS A 33 -15.03 -10.33 1.94
N GLY A 34 -13.71 -10.30 2.12
CA GLY A 34 -12.80 -11.41 1.82
C GLY A 34 -12.48 -11.59 0.33
N ASP A 35 -12.97 -10.72 -0.55
CA ASP A 35 -12.71 -10.75 -1.99
C ASP A 35 -11.42 -10.01 -2.32
N VAL A 36 -10.29 -10.59 -1.92
CA VAL A 36 -8.98 -9.96 -2.05
C VAL A 36 -8.57 -9.77 -3.52
N VAL A 37 -8.99 -10.68 -4.41
CA VAL A 37 -8.70 -10.57 -5.84
C VAL A 37 -9.33 -9.31 -6.43
N LYS A 38 -10.62 -9.04 -6.13
CA LYS A 38 -11.24 -7.79 -6.57
C LYS A 38 -10.64 -6.57 -5.88
N ALA A 39 -10.27 -6.66 -4.61
CA ALA A 39 -9.61 -5.56 -3.92
C ALA A 39 -8.30 -5.15 -4.62
N LEU A 40 -7.47 -6.13 -5.01
CA LEU A 40 -6.24 -5.88 -5.77
C LEU A 40 -6.50 -5.31 -7.16
N ASP A 41 -7.54 -5.76 -7.87
CA ASP A 41 -7.94 -5.17 -9.17
C ASP A 41 -8.26 -3.67 -9.04
N TYR A 42 -9.09 -3.31 -8.06
CA TYR A 42 -9.46 -1.92 -7.82
C TYR A 42 -8.27 -1.06 -7.37
N LEU A 43 -7.38 -1.58 -6.52
CA LEU A 43 -6.16 -0.86 -6.14
C LEU A 43 -5.20 -0.68 -7.32
N THR A 44 -5.06 -1.69 -8.19
CA THR A 44 -4.23 -1.59 -9.40
C THR A 44 -4.74 -0.48 -10.31
N ARG A 45 -6.06 -0.42 -10.53
CA ARG A 45 -6.69 0.66 -11.30
C ARG A 45 -6.50 2.03 -10.65
N SER A 46 -6.67 2.12 -9.32
CA SER A 46 -6.39 3.34 -8.55
C SER A 46 -4.95 3.80 -8.75
N LEU A 47 -3.99 2.87 -8.64
CA LEU A 47 -2.56 3.14 -8.79
C LEU A 47 -2.21 3.71 -10.17
N THR A 48 -2.77 3.14 -11.25
CA THR A 48 -2.56 3.65 -12.61
C THR A 48 -3.02 5.09 -12.74
N ILE A 49 -4.24 5.40 -12.28
CA ILE A 49 -4.79 6.76 -12.37
C ILE A 49 -3.96 7.75 -11.56
N LEU A 50 -3.59 7.38 -10.33
CA LEU A 50 -2.84 8.26 -9.45
C LEU A 50 -1.41 8.50 -9.95
N ARG A 51 -0.83 7.56 -10.71
CA ARG A 51 0.46 7.75 -11.41
C ARG A 51 0.34 8.72 -12.55
N GLU A 52 -0.72 8.62 -13.36
CA GLU A 52 -0.94 9.52 -14.51
C GLU A 52 -1.06 11.00 -14.12
N ILE A 53 -1.49 11.28 -12.88
CA ILE A 53 -1.68 12.64 -12.37
C ILE A 53 -0.66 13.05 -11.31
N ASP A 54 0.41 12.26 -11.14
CA ASP A 54 1.47 12.49 -10.14
C ASP A 54 0.97 12.70 -8.69
N ASN A 55 -0.14 12.04 -8.32
CA ASN A 55 -0.69 12.14 -6.97
C ASN A 55 0.06 11.21 -6.01
N GLN A 56 1.20 11.68 -5.51
CA GLN A 56 2.08 10.94 -4.59
C GLN A 56 1.36 10.48 -3.31
N ALA A 57 0.52 11.33 -2.70
CA ALA A 57 -0.20 10.96 -1.47
C ALA A 57 -1.18 9.80 -1.71
N GLY A 58 -1.92 9.84 -2.83
CA GLY A 58 -2.79 8.73 -3.24
C GLY A 58 -2.01 7.47 -3.57
N LEU A 59 -0.90 7.59 -4.31
CA LEU A 59 -0.03 6.45 -4.64
C LEU A 59 0.48 5.75 -3.39
N CYS A 60 0.98 6.53 -2.43
CA CYS A 60 1.46 6.03 -1.15
C CYS A 60 0.37 5.23 -0.42
N ALA A 61 -0.84 5.78 -0.29
CA ALA A 61 -1.96 5.11 0.37
C ALA A 61 -2.38 3.83 -0.36
N THR A 62 -2.44 3.85 -1.69
CA THR A 62 -2.79 2.68 -2.51
C THR A 62 -1.75 1.56 -2.38
N LEU A 63 -0.46 1.89 -2.46
CA LEU A 63 0.62 0.93 -2.26
C LEU A 63 0.60 0.33 -0.85
N PHE A 64 0.38 1.16 0.18
CA PHE A 64 0.24 0.69 1.56
C PHE A 64 -0.91 -0.31 1.71
N ASN A 65 -2.06 -0.04 1.09
CA ASN A 65 -3.22 -0.93 1.12
C ASN A 65 -2.95 -2.26 0.38
N MET A 66 -2.26 -2.22 -0.76
CA MET A 66 -1.83 -3.44 -1.47
C MET A 66 -0.89 -4.28 -0.60
N GLY A 67 0.07 -3.63 0.08
CA GLY A 67 0.97 -4.29 1.03
C GLY A 67 0.21 -5.05 2.12
N ASN A 68 -0.78 -4.41 2.75
CA ASN A 68 -1.61 -5.05 3.77
C ASN A 68 -2.45 -6.21 3.23
N LEU A 69 -2.96 -6.13 1.99
CA LEU A 69 -3.67 -7.25 1.36
C LEU A 69 -2.76 -8.46 1.16
N HIS A 70 -1.54 -8.24 0.70
CA HIS A 70 -0.57 -9.33 0.54
C HIS A 70 -0.14 -9.93 1.88
N LEU A 71 -0.01 -9.12 2.94
CA LEU A 71 0.18 -9.64 4.31
C LEU A 71 -0.97 -10.57 4.73
N GLY A 72 -2.22 -10.16 4.49
CA GLY A 72 -3.39 -10.98 4.77
C GLY A 72 -3.43 -12.30 3.98
N ARG A 73 -2.81 -12.32 2.78
CA ARG A 73 -2.67 -13.52 1.94
C ARG A 73 -1.47 -14.39 2.28
N LYS A 74 -0.66 -14.02 3.29
CA LYS A 74 0.60 -14.68 3.61
C LYS A 74 1.58 -14.66 2.42
N GLU A 75 1.59 -13.55 1.68
CA GLU A 75 2.50 -13.27 0.56
C GLU A 75 3.48 -12.14 0.97
N PRO A 76 4.37 -12.38 1.94
CA PRO A 76 5.17 -11.33 2.56
C PRO A 76 6.17 -10.67 1.61
N GLN A 77 6.69 -11.37 0.58
CA GLN A 77 7.55 -10.74 -0.43
C GLN A 77 6.79 -9.68 -1.23
N ALA A 78 5.62 -10.03 -1.76
CA ALA A 78 4.77 -9.09 -2.48
C ALA A 78 4.33 -7.94 -1.56
N ALA A 79 4.02 -8.23 -0.29
CA ALA A 79 3.71 -7.18 0.68
C ALA A 79 4.86 -6.20 0.87
N GLN A 80 6.07 -6.71 1.07
CA GLN A 80 7.26 -5.90 1.28
C GLN A 80 7.53 -4.98 0.09
N GLU A 81 7.44 -5.47 -1.15
CA GLU A 81 7.63 -4.64 -2.35
C GLU A 81 6.72 -3.42 -2.34
N HIS A 82 5.43 -3.61 -2.06
CA HIS A 82 4.45 -2.53 -2.02
C HIS A 82 4.68 -1.60 -0.81
N LEU A 83 5.00 -2.14 0.37
CA LEU A 83 5.27 -1.35 1.58
C LEU A 83 6.55 -0.52 1.47
N VAL A 84 7.59 -1.05 0.84
CA VAL A 84 8.84 -0.31 0.56
C VAL A 84 8.59 0.81 -0.43
N ALA A 85 7.81 0.56 -1.48
CA ALA A 85 7.41 1.61 -2.42
C ALA A 85 6.58 2.70 -1.70
N ALA A 86 5.65 2.32 -0.82
CA ALA A 86 4.88 3.26 -0.01
C ALA A 86 5.79 4.06 0.94
N TYR A 87 6.77 3.41 1.58
CA TYR A 87 7.75 4.04 2.46
C TYR A 87 8.55 5.13 1.74
N ARG A 88 9.09 4.84 0.55
CA ARG A 88 9.87 5.81 -0.24
C ARG A 88 9.07 7.09 -0.49
N ILE A 89 7.84 6.93 -0.97
CA ILE A 89 6.96 8.08 -1.22
C ILE A 89 6.59 8.79 0.09
N ALA A 90 6.23 8.05 1.14
CA ALA A 90 5.86 8.61 2.43
C ALA A 90 6.98 9.45 3.04
N ARG A 91 8.23 9.00 2.89
CA ARG A 91 9.43 9.73 3.33
C ARG A 91 9.62 11.01 2.53
N GLU A 92 9.46 10.94 1.21
CA GLU A 92 9.62 12.08 0.31
C GLU A 92 8.60 13.20 0.58
N ILE A 93 7.33 12.85 0.77
CA ILE A 93 6.25 13.83 0.98
C ILE A 93 5.97 14.14 2.45
N GLY A 94 6.68 13.50 3.40
CA GLY A 94 6.46 13.69 4.84
C GLY A 94 5.13 13.12 5.36
N TYR A 95 4.65 12.00 4.80
CA TYR A 95 3.38 11.38 5.18
C TYR A 95 3.48 10.65 6.53
N ALA A 96 3.44 11.40 7.62
CA ALA A 96 3.63 10.90 8.99
C ALA A 96 2.71 9.72 9.36
N GLN A 97 1.46 9.73 8.89
CA GLN A 97 0.48 8.69 9.19
C GLN A 97 0.89 7.32 8.61
N VAL A 98 1.34 7.29 7.36
CA VAL A 98 1.84 6.07 6.71
C VAL A 98 3.17 5.63 7.31
N LEU A 99 4.07 6.57 7.60
CA LEU A 99 5.34 6.26 8.28
C LEU A 99 5.11 5.61 9.64
N SER A 100 4.20 6.14 10.45
CA SER A 100 3.85 5.55 11.74
C SER A 100 3.28 4.14 11.61
N ALA A 101 2.44 3.90 10.59
CA ALA A 101 1.87 2.59 10.34
C ALA A 101 2.94 1.59 9.87
N LEU A 102 3.81 2.01 8.95
CA LEU A 102 4.95 1.21 8.47
C LEU A 102 5.90 0.85 9.61
N LYS A 103 6.20 1.78 10.51
CA LYS A 103 7.03 1.51 11.69
C LYS A 103 6.49 0.34 12.51
N GLY A 104 5.17 0.27 12.72
CA GLY A 104 4.53 -0.85 13.41
C GLY A 104 4.58 -2.15 12.61
N LEU A 105 4.37 -2.08 11.28
CA LEU A 105 4.44 -3.25 10.40
C LEU A 105 5.84 -3.85 10.31
N ALA A 106 6.89 -3.06 10.50
CA ALA A 106 8.27 -3.52 10.43
C ALA A 106 8.53 -4.74 11.32
N HIS A 107 7.94 -4.77 12.52
CA HIS A 107 8.08 -5.91 13.44
C HIS A 107 7.57 -7.24 12.86
N GLN A 108 6.61 -7.23 11.92
CA GLN A 108 6.15 -8.43 11.24
C GLN A 108 7.18 -9.02 10.28
N PHE A 109 8.19 -8.24 9.89
CA PHE A 109 9.27 -8.62 9.01
C PHE A 109 10.58 -8.93 9.76
N GLY A 110 10.54 -9.01 11.10
CA GLY A 110 11.70 -9.43 11.90
C GLY A 110 12.75 -8.33 12.07
N VAL A 111 12.32 -7.11 12.42
CA VAL A 111 13.24 -6.01 12.80
C VAL A 111 14.19 -6.48 13.91
N PRO A 112 15.51 -6.32 13.74
CA PRO A 112 16.49 -6.66 14.76
C PRO A 112 16.20 -5.95 16.09
N GLU A 113 16.51 -6.63 17.19
CA GLU A 113 16.27 -6.09 18.53
C GLU A 113 16.99 -4.74 18.72
N GLY A 114 16.24 -3.72 19.13
CA GLY A 114 16.76 -2.35 19.30
C GLY A 114 16.82 -1.50 18.02
N GLU A 115 16.48 -2.05 16.84
CA GLU A 115 16.43 -1.28 15.60
C GLU A 115 15.07 -0.57 15.42
N ASP A 116 15.10 0.69 14.95
CA ASP A 116 13.87 1.43 14.64
C ASP A 116 13.22 0.86 13.37
N GLY A 117 11.91 0.61 13.42
CA GLY A 117 11.18 0.08 12.26
C GLY A 117 11.31 0.93 11.00
N LEU A 118 11.50 2.26 11.10
CA LEU A 118 11.77 3.12 9.94
C LEU A 118 13.20 2.93 9.40
N ALA A 119 14.19 2.72 10.28
CA ALA A 119 15.55 2.42 9.87
C ALA A 119 15.62 1.08 9.12
N PHE A 120 14.83 0.09 9.55
CA PHE A 120 14.62 -1.15 8.81
C PHE A 120 14.10 -0.88 7.38
N TRP A 121 13.01 -0.13 7.24
CA TRP A 121 12.46 0.20 5.92
C TRP A 121 13.43 1.01 5.05
N GLU A 122 14.27 1.85 5.65
CA GLU A 122 15.33 2.57 4.94
C GLU A 122 16.36 1.60 4.33
N LYS A 123 16.90 0.67 5.12
CA LYS A 123 17.85 -0.33 4.65
C LYS A 123 17.26 -1.20 3.54
N VAL A 124 16.01 -1.65 3.72
CA VAL A 124 15.31 -2.43 2.70
C VAL A 124 15.07 -1.60 1.43
N ALA A 125 14.71 -0.32 1.57
CA ALA A 125 14.53 0.58 0.45
C ALA A 125 15.83 0.87 -0.31
N ASN A 126 16.98 0.83 0.35
CA ASN A 126 18.30 1.01 -0.27
C ASN A 126 18.88 -0.28 -0.86
N GLY A 127 18.22 -1.43 -0.66
CA GLY A 127 18.74 -2.74 -1.06
C GLY A 127 19.88 -3.25 -0.18
N GLU A 128 20.12 -2.60 0.97
CA GLU A 128 21.13 -2.98 1.97
C GLU A 128 20.69 -4.19 2.80
N MET A 129 19.40 -4.51 2.77
CA MET A 129 18.81 -5.63 3.50
C MET A 129 17.84 -6.39 2.59
N THR A 130 18.22 -7.61 2.22
CA THR A 130 17.26 -8.58 1.69
C THR A 130 16.58 -9.26 2.86
N VAL A 131 15.30 -8.93 3.07
CA VAL A 131 14.47 -9.61 4.07
C VAL A 131 14.27 -11.04 3.60
N GLY A 132 15.16 -11.94 4.04
CA GLY A 132 14.89 -13.36 3.99
C GLY A 132 13.78 -13.61 4.99
N LEU A 133 12.63 -14.11 4.53
CA LEU A 133 11.64 -14.63 5.46
C LEU A 133 12.35 -15.61 6.37
N CYS A 134 12.08 -15.54 7.68
CA CYS A 134 12.22 -16.73 8.50
C CYS A 134 11.35 -17.79 7.83
N SER A 135 11.98 -18.70 7.09
CA SER A 135 11.42 -20.00 6.87
C SER A 135 11.18 -20.54 8.27
N SER A 136 9.94 -20.50 8.75
CA SER A 136 9.50 -21.42 9.78
C SER A 136 9.59 -22.81 9.16
N GLY A 137 10.81 -23.33 9.10
CA GLY A 137 11.04 -24.75 9.10
C GLY A 137 10.79 -25.19 10.52
N GLU A 138 9.65 -25.84 10.73
CA GLU A 138 9.40 -26.91 11.69
C GLU A 138 8.05 -27.56 11.36
#